data_AF-A0A7V1WYI8-F1
#
_entry.id   AF-A0A7V1WYI8-F1
#
_cell.length_a   1.000
_cell.length_b   1.000
_cell.length_c   1.000
_cell.angle_alpha   90.00
_cell.angle_beta   90.00
_cell.angle_gamma   90.00
#
_symmetry.space_group_name_H-M   'P 1'
#
loop_
_entity.id
_entity.type
_entity.pdbx_description
1 polymer ?
#
loop_
_entity_poly.entity_id
_entity_poly.type
_entity_poly.pdbx_seq_one_letter_code
_entity_poly.pdbx_strand_id
1 'polypeptide(L)'
;MGVTVQTLKPIQGVLGIKFGSDLATVTEAVKTKGGVINRAGSKPDRLFVENISLGTKKSEYVIFLFIDNKMYGAAFVFKPELKPQLVDSYNALVKDISSVYGEGRSVKDFKPPYEEGDGYEVQAITTGNASFLTYWINDDKSQINIMPQPDGTILLGYKDGKLGKLATEKDQEKEKADF
;
A
#
# COMPACT_ATOMS: atom_id res chain seq x y z
N MET A 1 20.03 30.30 -10.81
CA MET A 1 19.71 28.85 -10.76
C MET A 1 18.20 28.72 -10.73
N GLY A 2 17.59 28.20 -11.79
CA GLY A 2 16.14 28.04 -11.86
C GLY A 2 15.69 26.88 -10.98
N VAL A 3 14.77 27.13 -10.06
CA VAL A 3 14.11 26.06 -9.31
C VAL A 3 13.09 25.43 -10.24
N THR A 4 13.39 24.23 -10.75
CA THR A 4 12.40 23.43 -11.46
C THR A 4 11.34 23.00 -10.45
N VAL A 5 10.13 23.56 -10.55
CA VAL A 5 9.00 23.09 -9.74
C VAL A 5 8.66 21.69 -10.24
N GLN A 6 9.02 20.66 -9.46
CA GLN A 6 8.65 19.29 -9.77
C GLN A 6 7.13 19.16 -9.63
N THR A 7 6.44 19.02 -10.75
CA THR A 7 5.00 18.75 -10.76
C THR A 7 4.75 17.39 -10.11
N LEU A 8 4.02 17.39 -8.99
CA LEU A 8 3.68 16.15 -8.27
C LEU A 8 2.86 15.23 -9.17
N LYS A 9 3.16 13.93 -9.13
CA LYS A 9 2.45 12.93 -9.95
C LYS A 9 1.08 12.66 -9.34
N PRO A 10 -0.02 12.65 -10.12
CA PRO A 10 -1.33 12.26 -9.60
C PRO A 10 -1.39 10.77 -9.26
N ILE A 11 -2.16 10.41 -8.24
CA ILE A 11 -2.38 9.02 -7.79
C ILE A 11 -3.44 8.38 -8.71
N GLN A 12 -3.01 7.82 -9.84
CA GLN A 12 -3.89 7.24 -10.87
C GLN A 12 -3.72 5.73 -11.06
N GLY A 13 -2.90 5.11 -10.22
CA GLY A 13 -2.56 3.70 -10.33
C GLY A 13 -1.21 3.39 -9.71
N VAL A 14 -0.66 2.23 -10.05
CA VAL A 14 0.53 1.67 -9.42
C VAL A 14 1.33 0.83 -10.40
N LEU A 15 2.67 0.85 -10.32
CA LEU A 15 3.57 0.17 -11.28
C LEU A 15 3.35 0.55 -12.76
N GLY A 16 2.70 1.69 -13.04
CA GLY A 16 2.30 2.09 -14.40
C GLY A 16 0.99 1.46 -14.89
N ILE A 17 0.33 0.67 -14.03
CA ILE A 17 -1.02 0.12 -14.24
C ILE A 17 -2.02 1.14 -13.72
N LYS A 18 -2.97 1.55 -14.55
CA LYS A 18 -3.99 2.54 -14.17
C LYS A 18 -5.08 1.90 -13.32
N PHE A 19 -5.64 2.66 -12.39
CA PHE A 19 -6.94 2.29 -11.82
C PHE A 19 -7.99 2.17 -12.93
N GLY A 20 -8.91 1.22 -12.76
CA GLY A 20 -9.90 0.85 -13.76
C GLY A 20 -9.45 -0.18 -14.79
N SER A 21 -8.15 -0.54 -14.85
CA SER A 21 -7.66 -1.62 -15.71
C SER A 21 -8.30 -2.96 -15.37
N ASP A 22 -8.58 -3.78 -16.37
CA ASP A 22 -9.15 -5.11 -16.17
C ASP A 22 -8.13 -6.15 -15.73
N LEU A 23 -8.63 -7.29 -15.23
CA LEU A 23 -7.79 -8.37 -14.71
C LEU A 23 -6.77 -8.88 -15.74
N ALA A 24 -7.14 -8.95 -17.02
CA ALA A 24 -6.26 -9.40 -18.09
C ALA A 24 -5.10 -8.41 -18.31
N THR A 25 -5.40 -7.11 -18.33
CA THR A 25 -4.43 -6.02 -18.45
C THR A 25 -3.47 -6.01 -17.27
N VAL A 26 -3.98 -6.14 -16.04
CA VAL A 26 -3.15 -6.21 -14.83
C VAL A 26 -2.26 -7.45 -14.88
N THR A 27 -2.82 -8.61 -15.22
CA THR A 27 -2.11 -9.89 -15.34
C THR A 27 -0.93 -9.80 -16.31
N GLU A 28 -1.12 -9.18 -17.47
CA GLU A 28 -0.06 -9.02 -18.44
C GLU A 28 1.02 -8.06 -17.92
N ALA A 29 0.61 -6.91 -17.38
CA ALA A 29 1.53 -5.90 -16.88
C ALA A 29 2.41 -6.42 -15.72
N VAL A 30 1.89 -7.29 -14.85
CA VAL A 30 2.69 -7.89 -13.77
C VAL A 30 3.67 -8.93 -14.30
N LYS A 31 3.28 -9.74 -15.29
CA LYS A 31 4.18 -10.72 -15.93
C LYS A 31 5.34 -10.04 -16.64
N THR A 32 5.08 -8.95 -17.38
CA THR A 32 6.14 -8.16 -18.03
C THR A 32 7.15 -7.61 -17.03
N LYS A 33 6.76 -7.44 -15.76
CA LYS A 33 7.63 -6.99 -14.66
C LYS A 33 8.28 -8.13 -13.87
N GLY A 34 8.16 -9.38 -14.34
CA GLY A 34 8.72 -10.56 -13.67
C GLY A 34 7.87 -11.09 -12.51
N GLY A 35 6.66 -10.57 -12.32
CA GLY A 35 5.75 -11.04 -11.30
C GLY A 35 5.26 -12.47 -11.55
N VAL A 36 5.15 -13.25 -10.48
CA VAL A 36 4.66 -14.63 -10.50
C VAL A 36 3.27 -14.66 -9.89
N ILE A 37 2.27 -15.08 -10.66
CA ILE A 37 0.88 -15.12 -10.19
C ILE A 37 0.64 -16.36 -9.35
N ASN A 38 0.25 -16.15 -8.09
CA ASN A 38 -0.20 -17.21 -7.20
C ASN A 38 -1.68 -17.50 -7.46
N ARG A 39 -1.95 -18.50 -8.32
CA ARG A 39 -3.31 -18.86 -8.72
C ARG A 39 -4.15 -19.40 -7.56
N ALA A 40 -3.54 -20.07 -6.58
CA ALA A 40 -4.27 -20.64 -5.46
C ALA A 40 -4.83 -19.57 -4.51
N GLY A 41 -4.10 -18.45 -4.33
CA GLY A 41 -4.58 -17.31 -3.55
C GLY A 41 -5.51 -16.36 -4.31
N SER A 42 -5.53 -16.42 -5.65
CA SER A 42 -6.26 -15.47 -6.49
C SER A 42 -7.73 -15.84 -6.65
N LYS A 43 -8.59 -14.83 -6.67
CA LYS A 43 -10.05 -14.92 -6.88
C LYS A 43 -10.50 -13.82 -7.87
N PRO A 44 -11.76 -13.81 -8.35
CA PRO A 44 -12.22 -12.76 -9.26
C PRO A 44 -12.08 -11.33 -8.72
N ASP A 45 -12.08 -11.16 -7.40
CA ASP A 45 -11.94 -9.87 -6.71
C ASP A 45 -10.49 -9.53 -6.32
N ARG A 46 -9.54 -10.46 -6.46
CA ARG A 46 -8.16 -10.26 -6.02
C ARG A 46 -7.13 -11.11 -6.78
N LEU A 47 -6.01 -10.50 -7.16
CA LEU A 47 -4.88 -11.18 -7.80
C LEU A 47 -3.66 -11.14 -6.87
N PHE A 48 -3.18 -12.31 -6.44
CA PHE A 48 -1.94 -12.43 -5.67
C PHE A 48 -0.74 -12.61 -6.59
N VAL A 49 0.28 -11.78 -6.38
CA VAL A 49 1.49 -11.75 -7.21
C VAL A 49 2.72 -11.72 -6.31
N GLU A 50 3.67 -12.61 -6.57
CA GLU A 50 4.97 -12.69 -5.93
C GLU A 50 6.05 -12.12 -6.86
N ASN A 51 7.27 -11.90 -6.35
CA ASN A 51 8.43 -11.42 -7.13
C ASN A 51 8.22 -10.07 -7.86
N ILE A 52 7.47 -9.16 -7.24
CA ILE A 52 7.34 -7.79 -7.71
C ILE A 52 8.24 -6.86 -6.88
N SER A 53 8.93 -5.95 -7.57
CA SER A 53 9.73 -4.89 -6.94
C SER A 53 9.09 -3.52 -7.14
N LEU A 54 9.21 -2.67 -6.13
CA LEU A 54 8.90 -1.25 -6.20
C LEU A 54 10.22 -0.48 -6.04
N GLY A 55 10.73 0.07 -7.14
CA GLY A 55 12.09 0.61 -7.17
C GLY A 55 13.11 -0.49 -6.88
N THR A 56 13.96 -0.26 -5.89
CA THR A 56 14.97 -1.25 -5.43
C THR A 56 14.43 -2.21 -4.37
N LYS A 57 13.20 -2.00 -3.87
CA LYS A 57 12.63 -2.82 -2.79
C LYS A 57 11.82 -3.97 -3.36
N LYS A 58 12.21 -5.20 -3.00
CA LYS A 58 11.44 -6.41 -3.32
C LYS A 58 10.30 -6.55 -2.32
N SER A 59 9.07 -6.73 -2.82
CA SER A 59 7.93 -7.10 -1.98
C SER A 59 7.91 -8.61 -1.72
N GLU A 60 7.39 -9.02 -0.58
CA GLU A 60 7.05 -10.44 -0.31
C GLU A 60 5.97 -10.87 -1.29
N TYR A 61 4.88 -10.10 -1.34
CA TYR A 61 3.80 -10.26 -2.30
C TYR A 61 3.06 -8.94 -2.51
N VAL A 62 2.28 -8.90 -3.58
CA VAL A 62 1.36 -7.82 -3.93
C VAL A 62 -0.02 -8.42 -4.16
N ILE A 63 -1.05 -7.78 -3.61
CA ILE A 63 -2.44 -8.11 -3.85
C ILE A 63 -3.03 -6.99 -4.69
N PHE A 64 -3.48 -7.26 -5.91
CA PHE A 64 -4.30 -6.33 -6.67
C PHE A 64 -5.78 -6.60 -6.39
N LEU A 65 -6.56 -5.54 -6.19
CA LEU A 65 -7.96 -5.62 -5.79
C LEU A 65 -8.86 -5.15 -6.93
N PHE A 66 -9.94 -5.88 -7.17
CA PHE A 66 -10.85 -5.67 -8.30
C PHE A 66 -12.30 -5.56 -7.85
N ILE A 67 -13.04 -4.69 -8.54
CA ILE A 67 -14.50 -4.59 -8.46
C ILE A 67 -15.05 -4.53 -9.88
N ASP A 68 -16.01 -5.38 -10.22
CA ASP A 68 -16.58 -5.47 -11.57
C ASP A 68 -15.51 -5.56 -12.68
N ASN A 69 -14.49 -6.39 -12.45
CA ASN A 69 -13.33 -6.53 -13.35
C ASN A 69 -12.56 -5.22 -13.59
N LYS A 70 -12.56 -4.30 -12.62
CA LYS A 70 -11.78 -3.05 -12.64
C LYS A 70 -10.89 -2.99 -11.41
N MET A 71 -9.58 -2.85 -11.63
CA MET A 71 -8.61 -2.68 -10.56
C MET A 71 -8.90 -1.37 -9.81
N TYR A 72 -9.17 -1.45 -8.51
CA TYR A 72 -9.37 -0.27 -7.67
C TYR A 72 -8.26 -0.07 -6.64
N GLY A 73 -7.36 -1.04 -6.48
CA GLY A 73 -6.28 -0.92 -5.51
C GLY A 73 -5.20 -1.97 -5.66
N ALA A 74 -4.10 -1.74 -4.94
CA ALA A 74 -3.06 -2.73 -4.73
C ALA A 74 -2.47 -2.59 -3.33
N ALA A 75 -2.07 -3.70 -2.74
CA ALA A 75 -1.42 -3.76 -1.43
C ALA A 75 -0.10 -4.52 -1.56
N PHE A 76 1.00 -3.83 -1.30
CA PHE A 76 2.35 -4.40 -1.25
C PHE A 76 2.65 -4.75 0.19
N VAL A 77 3.18 -5.94 0.41
CA VAL A 77 3.72 -6.35 1.71
C VAL A 77 5.23 -6.44 1.59
N PHE A 78 5.92 -5.68 2.44
CA PHE A 78 7.37 -5.73 2.57
C PHE A 78 7.73 -6.34 3.91
N LYS A 79 8.76 -7.18 3.93
CA LYS A 79 9.32 -7.74 5.15
C LYS A 79 10.79 -7.31 5.26
N PRO A 80 11.14 -6.46 6.24
CA PRO A 80 12.54 -6.17 6.53
C PRO A 80 13.30 -7.46 6.85
N GLU A 81 14.59 -7.52 6.49
CA GLU A 81 15.44 -8.68 6.79
C GLU A 81 15.56 -8.91 8.29
N LEU A 82 15.71 -7.83 9.05
CA LEU A 82 15.79 -7.85 10.50
C LEU A 82 14.68 -6.98 11.10
N LYS A 83 13.96 -7.52 12.09
CA LYS A 83 12.86 -6.82 12.77
C LYS A 83 13.24 -5.42 13.32
N PRO A 84 14.44 -5.19 13.88
CA PRO A 84 14.87 -3.85 14.29
C PRO A 84 14.90 -2.80 13.15
N GLN A 85 15.00 -3.23 11.89
CA GLN A 85 14.99 -2.33 10.72
C GLN A 85 13.58 -1.91 10.31
N LEU A 86 12.52 -2.28 11.04
CA LEU A 86 11.13 -2.01 10.66
C LEU A 86 10.86 -0.51 10.50
N VAL A 87 11.24 0.31 11.48
CA VAL A 87 11.01 1.76 11.45
C VAL A 87 11.86 2.43 10.37
N ASP A 88 13.12 2.02 10.20
CA ASP A 88 13.99 2.54 9.14
C ASP A 88 13.47 2.18 7.75
N SER A 89 13.00 0.95 7.57
CA SER A 89 12.41 0.48 6.31
C SER A 89 11.12 1.21 5.98
N TYR A 90 10.28 1.48 6.98
CA TYR A 90 9.09 2.32 6.87
C TYR A 90 9.46 3.75 6.44
N ASN A 91 10.39 4.39 7.14
CA ASN A 91 10.85 5.75 6.82
C ASN A 91 11.46 5.84 5.42
N ALA A 92 12.25 4.84 5.01
CA ALA A 92 12.81 4.76 3.68
C ALA A 92 11.72 4.65 2.61
N LEU A 93 10.68 3.83 2.85
CA LEU A 93 9.56 3.70 1.93
C LEU A 93 8.74 5.00 1.85
N VAL A 94 8.51 5.68 2.98
CA VAL A 94 7.86 7.00 3.02
C VAL A 94 8.64 7.99 2.16
N LYS A 95 9.97 8.06 2.32
CA LYS A 95 10.83 8.93 1.52
C LYS A 95 10.75 8.62 0.02
N ASP A 96 10.78 7.34 -0.34
CA ASP A 96 10.68 6.91 -1.74
C ASP A 96 9.34 7.33 -2.36
N ILE A 97 8.23 7.14 -1.65
CA ILE A 97 6.90 7.59 -2.11
C ILE A 97 6.82 9.12 -2.15
N SER A 98 7.34 9.82 -1.14
CA SER A 98 7.35 11.29 -1.12
C SER A 98 8.11 11.89 -2.30
N SER A 99 9.18 11.23 -2.78
CA SER A 99 9.93 11.69 -3.95
C SER A 99 9.13 11.70 -5.26
N VAL A 100 8.02 10.95 -5.31
CA VAL A 100 7.14 10.82 -6.48
C VAL A 100 5.85 11.64 -6.32
N TYR A 101 5.25 11.62 -5.12
CA TYR A 101 3.92 12.16 -4.86
C TYR A 101 3.91 13.42 -3.98
N GLY A 102 5.08 13.90 -3.53
CA GLY A 102 5.21 15.03 -2.60
C GLY A 102 5.10 14.57 -1.15
N GLU A 103 5.16 15.49 -0.18
CA GLU A 103 5.12 15.11 1.24
C GLU A 103 3.78 14.51 1.65
N GLY A 104 3.86 13.38 2.35
CA GLY A 104 2.70 12.70 2.93
C GLY A 104 2.34 13.26 4.31
N ARG A 105 1.12 12.99 4.76
CA ARG A 105 0.71 13.27 6.15
C ARG A 105 0.99 12.04 7.02
N SER A 106 1.80 12.23 8.05
CA SER A 106 2.13 11.17 9.01
C SER A 106 1.36 11.34 10.32
N VAL A 107 0.94 10.21 10.87
CA VAL A 107 0.32 10.09 12.19
C VAL A 107 1.03 8.94 12.91
N LYS A 108 1.50 9.20 14.12
CA LYS A 108 2.05 8.19 15.02
C LYS A 108 1.30 8.30 16.34
N ASP A 109 0.78 7.17 16.81
CA ASP A 109 0.10 7.08 18.09
C ASP A 109 0.83 6.06 18.96
N PHE A 110 1.01 6.40 20.24
CA PHE A 110 1.74 5.60 21.22
C PHE A 110 0.90 5.46 22.49
N LYS A 111 0.91 4.26 23.04
CA LYS A 111 0.32 3.95 24.34
C LYS A 111 1.42 3.88 25.41
N PRO A 112 1.20 4.43 26.61
CA PRO A 112 2.12 4.26 27.73
C PRO A 112 2.47 2.79 27.97
N PRO A 113 3.73 2.47 28.31
CA PRO A 113 4.80 3.40 28.68
C PRO A 113 5.64 3.93 27.50
N TYR A 114 5.25 3.66 26.25
CA TYR A 114 6.04 4.02 25.08
C TYR A 114 5.79 5.47 24.65
N GLU A 115 6.83 6.12 24.13
CA GLU A 115 6.79 7.49 23.60
C GLU A 115 7.61 7.60 22.29
N GLU A 116 7.34 8.62 21.48
CA GLU A 116 8.12 8.83 20.26
C GLU A 116 9.56 9.22 20.59
N GLY A 117 10.54 8.49 20.03
CA GLY A 117 11.96 8.77 20.23
C GLY A 117 12.58 8.10 21.47
N ASP A 118 11.84 7.22 22.16
CA ASP A 118 12.34 6.47 23.32
C ASP A 118 13.25 5.29 22.96
N GLY A 119 13.35 4.95 21.66
CA GLY A 119 14.14 3.84 21.14
C GLY A 119 13.45 2.47 21.18
N TYR A 120 12.19 2.41 21.62
CA TYR A 120 11.38 1.19 21.74
C TYR A 120 10.28 1.11 20.68
N GLU A 121 10.32 1.92 19.62
CA GLU A 121 9.25 2.03 18.62
C GLU A 121 8.91 0.69 17.97
N VAL A 122 9.92 -0.11 17.62
CA VAL A 122 9.72 -1.45 17.02
C VAL A 122 9.01 -2.38 18.00
N GLN A 123 9.36 -2.32 19.28
CA GLN A 123 8.71 -3.12 20.32
C GLN A 123 7.27 -2.64 20.53
N ALA A 124 7.04 -1.33 20.58
CA ALA A 124 5.73 -0.73 20.73
C ALA A 124 4.79 -1.13 19.57
N ILE A 125 5.26 -1.04 18.31
CA ILE A 125 4.49 -1.48 17.14
C ILE A 125 4.15 -2.96 17.24
N THR A 126 5.13 -3.80 17.55
CA THR A 126 4.95 -5.26 17.49
C THR A 126 4.19 -5.85 18.66
N THR A 127 3.98 -5.06 19.72
CA THR A 127 3.09 -5.37 20.84
C THR A 127 1.72 -4.70 20.73
N GLY A 128 1.44 -3.97 19.64
CA GLY A 128 0.16 -3.26 19.45
C GLY A 128 -0.01 -2.00 20.30
N ASN A 129 1.09 -1.49 20.85
CA ASN A 129 1.15 -0.29 21.68
C ASN A 129 1.57 0.96 20.90
N ALA A 130 1.96 0.84 19.64
CA ALA A 130 2.11 1.98 18.74
C ALA A 130 1.52 1.69 17.36
N SER A 131 1.04 2.73 16.68
CA SER A 131 0.56 2.65 15.30
C SER A 131 1.11 3.81 14.49
N PHE A 132 1.74 3.49 13.36
CA PHE A 132 2.29 4.49 12.43
C PHE A 132 1.49 4.42 11.13
N LEU A 133 1.19 5.59 10.57
CA LEU A 133 0.53 5.72 9.29
C LEU A 133 1.08 6.96 8.58
N THR A 134 1.58 6.79 7.37
CA THR A 134 1.74 7.92 6.44
C THR A 134 0.79 7.74 5.28
N TYR A 135 0.10 8.80 4.88
CA TYR A 135 -0.82 8.75 3.76
C TYR A 135 -0.74 9.98 2.86
N TRP A 136 -1.10 9.75 1.59
CA TRP A 136 -1.29 10.76 0.56
C TRP A 136 -2.72 10.63 0.05
N ILE A 137 -3.39 11.76 -0.17
CA ILE A 137 -4.74 11.80 -0.73
C ILE A 137 -4.75 12.93 -1.77
N ASN A 138 -5.23 12.64 -2.97
CA ASN A 138 -5.46 13.64 -4.01
C ASN A 138 -6.93 14.13 -4.01
N ASP A 139 -7.25 15.05 -4.92
CA ASP A 139 -8.57 15.66 -4.97
C ASP A 139 -9.70 14.66 -5.25
N ASP A 140 -9.44 13.63 -6.06
CA ASP A 140 -10.41 12.56 -6.38
C ASP A 140 -10.55 11.48 -5.28
N LYS A 141 -9.88 11.69 -4.14
CA LYS A 141 -9.86 10.81 -2.97
C LYS A 141 -9.14 9.48 -3.19
N SER A 142 -8.40 9.33 -4.28
CA SER A 142 -7.41 8.26 -4.40
C SER A 142 -6.30 8.47 -3.40
N GLN A 143 -5.81 7.37 -2.85
CA GLN A 143 -4.92 7.40 -1.70
C GLN A 143 -3.77 6.41 -1.81
N ILE A 144 -2.66 6.80 -1.20
CA ILE A 144 -1.53 5.93 -0.88
C ILE A 144 -1.43 5.90 0.64
N ASN A 145 -1.18 4.74 1.24
CA ASN A 145 -0.87 4.65 2.67
C ASN A 145 0.29 3.68 2.90
N ILE A 146 1.09 3.97 3.92
CA ILE A 146 2.14 3.08 4.41
C ILE A 146 1.93 2.89 5.91
N MET A 147 1.92 1.64 6.37
CA MET A 147 1.85 1.31 7.79
C MET A 147 2.72 0.09 8.11
N PRO A 148 3.61 0.16 9.12
CA PRO A 148 4.20 -1.04 9.70
C PRO A 148 3.10 -1.84 10.42
N GLN A 149 3.24 -3.16 10.44
CA GLN A 149 2.30 -4.09 11.05
C GLN A 149 2.90 -4.74 12.30
N PRO A 150 2.08 -5.21 13.25
CA PRO A 150 2.58 -5.87 14.46
C PRO A 150 3.42 -7.13 14.21
N ASP A 151 3.19 -7.81 13.09
CA ASP A 151 3.95 -8.99 12.65
C ASP A 151 5.36 -8.65 12.11
N GLY A 152 5.72 -7.36 12.06
CA GLY A 152 6.99 -6.87 11.56
C GLY A 152 7.04 -6.67 10.05
N THR A 153 5.91 -6.73 9.35
CA THR A 153 5.82 -6.35 7.93
C THR A 153 5.47 -4.87 7.78
N ILE A 154 5.56 -4.35 6.55
CA ILE A 154 5.11 -3.01 6.16
C ILE A 154 4.11 -3.17 5.02
N LEU A 155 2.91 -2.64 5.21
CA LEU A 155 1.89 -2.56 4.19
C LEU A 155 2.01 -1.21 3.46
N LEU A 156 2.07 -1.25 2.13
CA LEU A 156 1.89 -0.09 1.26
C LEU A 156 0.64 -0.29 0.39
N GLY A 157 -0.39 0.49 0.66
CA GLY A 157 -1.66 0.44 -0.06
C GLY A 157 -1.78 1.57 -1.07
N TYR A 158 -2.30 1.25 -2.26
CA TYR A 158 -2.82 2.17 -3.26
C TYR A 158 -4.31 1.91 -3.42
N LYS A 159 -5.15 2.95 -3.46
CA LYS A 159 -6.60 2.82 -3.65
C LYS A 159 -7.16 3.97 -4.48
N ASP A 160 -8.00 3.67 -5.45
CA ASP A 160 -8.81 4.62 -6.21
C ASP A 160 -9.97 5.13 -5.34
N GLY A 161 -10.20 6.44 -5.33
CA GLY A 161 -11.23 7.05 -4.49
C GLY A 161 -12.66 6.63 -4.85
N LYS A 162 -12.96 6.50 -6.14
CA LYS A 162 -14.33 6.23 -6.63
C LYS A 162 -14.65 4.74 -6.65
N LEU A 163 -13.82 3.96 -7.34
CA LEU A 163 -13.96 2.51 -7.41
C LEU A 163 -13.76 1.87 -6.04
N GLY A 164 -12.85 2.43 -5.22
CA GLY A 164 -12.65 1.98 -3.87
C GLY A 164 -13.82 2.25 -2.94
N LYS A 165 -14.61 3.31 -3.17
CA LYS A 165 -15.88 3.55 -2.48
C LYS A 165 -16.95 2.55 -2.92
N LEU A 166 -17.09 2.34 -4.23
CA LEU A 166 -18.02 1.36 -4.81
C LEU A 166 -17.76 -0.06 -4.27
N ALA A 167 -16.49 -0.47 -4.15
CA ALA A 167 -16.13 -1.76 -3.59
C ALA A 167 -16.61 -1.89 -2.13
N THR A 168 -16.37 -0.88 -1.30
CA THR A 168 -16.82 -0.85 0.09
C THR A 168 -18.35 -0.90 0.22
N GLU A 169 -19.07 -0.15 -0.61
CA GLU A 169 -20.55 -0.17 -0.62
C GLU A 169 -21.09 -1.56 -0.97
N LYS A 170 -20.53 -2.22 -2.00
CA LYS A 170 -20.92 -3.57 -2.41
C LYS A 170 -20.63 -4.63 -1.36
N ASP A 171 -19.52 -4.51 -0.64
CA ASP A 171 -19.19 -5.47 0.42
C ASP A 171 -20.14 -5.32 1.62
N GLN A 172 -20.52 -4.09 1.99
CA GLN A 172 -21.52 -3.84 3.04
C GLN A 172 -22.92 -4.35 2.65
N GLU A 173 -23.30 -4.28 1.38
CA GLU A 173 -24.58 -4.82 0.90
C GLU A 173 -24.63 -6.35 1.00
N LYS A 174 -23.52 -7.04 0.66
CA LYS A 174 -23.42 -8.49 0.82
C LYS A 174 -23.53 -8.90 2.28
N GLU A 175 -22.79 -8.24 3.17
CA GLU A 175 -22.85 -8.52 4.60
C GLU A 175 -24.28 -8.38 5.15
N LYS A 176 -25.02 -7.35 4.74
CA LYS A 176 -26.42 -7.16 5.16
C LYS A 176 -27.38 -8.21 4.59
N ALA A 177 -27.11 -8.74 3.39
CA ALA A 177 -27.97 -9.75 2.77
C ALA A 177 -27.78 -11.15 3.39
N ASP A 178 -26.66 -11.37 4.07
CA ASP A 178 -26.34 -12.62 4.77
C ASP A 178 -26.92 -12.68 6.20
N PHE A 179 -27.62 -11.63 6.66
CA PHE A 179 -28.35 -11.56 7.94
C PHE A 179 -29.87 -11.49 7.72
#